data_AF-A0A8H4TVV2-F1
#
_entry.id   AF-A0A8H4TVV2-F1
#
_cell.length_a   1.000
_cell.length_b   1.000
_cell.length_c   1.000
_cell.angle_alpha   90.00
_cell.angle_beta   90.00
_cell.angle_gamma   90.00
#
_symmetry.space_group_name_H-M   'P 1'
#
loop_
_entity.id
_entity.type
_entity.pdbx_description
1 polymer ?
#
loop_
_entity_poly.entity_id
_entity_poly.type
_entity_poly.pdbx_seq_one_letter_code
_entity_poly.pdbx_strand_id
1 'polypeptide(L)'
;MENADSELHKPWNDQVNKAFEREKLIAEKLRSAEAFLNITANGRKRLTADISQMKVDGRQDEVEQLQAANLEAEKHLKEFQDIIEKYKFFVSVFTGEHSRLQSMINLDLYALLNHPEKRILHRDRIRPIHDELSVVDGYLDDAASTIDMIDNQISALISLVARMKEMAYELDGYQECHGSSADEGP
;
A
#
# COMPACT_ATOMS: atom_id res chain seq x y z
N MET A 1 -13.16 17.89 42.73
CA MET A 1 -11.92 17.14 42.43
C MET A 1 -11.99 16.63 40.99
N GLU A 2 -12.14 17.53 40.01
CA GLU A 2 -12.38 17.11 38.60
C GLU A 2 -11.10 16.96 37.75
N ASN A 3 -9.92 17.36 38.24
CA ASN A 3 -8.70 17.39 37.41
C ASN A 3 -7.79 16.14 37.49
N ALA A 4 -7.72 15.44 38.62
CA ALA A 4 -6.77 14.33 38.78
C ALA A 4 -7.20 13.04 38.03
N ASP A 5 -8.51 12.82 37.90
CA ASP A 5 -9.04 11.70 37.15
C ASP A 5 -8.92 11.96 35.62
N SER A 6 -9.03 13.21 35.15
CA SER A 6 -8.81 13.57 33.73
C SER A 6 -7.36 13.39 33.24
N GLU A 7 -6.35 13.65 34.08
CA GLU A 7 -4.94 13.55 33.67
C GLU A 7 -4.45 12.11 33.52
N LEU A 8 -5.06 11.16 34.25
CA LEU A 8 -4.70 9.75 34.19
C LEU A 8 -5.28 9.03 32.95
N HIS A 9 -6.39 9.51 32.40
CA HIS A 9 -7.11 8.87 31.31
C HIS A 9 -6.71 9.36 29.91
N LYS A 10 -6.26 10.61 29.84
CA LYS A 10 -5.92 11.26 28.58
C LYS A 10 -4.82 10.54 27.79
N PRO A 11 -3.69 10.11 28.40
CA PRO A 11 -2.62 9.44 27.66
C PRO A 11 -3.06 8.12 27.02
N TRP A 12 -3.91 7.35 27.71
CA TRP A 12 -4.38 6.05 27.24
C TRP A 12 -5.37 6.19 26.07
N ASN A 13 -6.30 7.13 26.17
CA ASN A 13 -7.25 7.40 25.11
C ASN A 13 -6.55 8.01 23.87
N ASP A 14 -5.59 8.90 24.09
CA ASP A 14 -4.80 9.50 22.99
C ASP A 14 -4.01 8.42 22.22
N GLN A 15 -3.44 7.43 22.91
CA GLN A 15 -2.71 6.33 22.27
C GLN A 15 -3.62 5.41 21.46
N VAL A 16 -4.78 5.04 22.00
CA VAL A 16 -5.80 4.25 21.27
C VAL A 16 -6.24 4.99 20.01
N ASN A 17 -6.59 6.27 20.13
CA ASN A 17 -7.01 7.06 18.97
C ASN A 17 -5.88 7.20 17.94
N LYS A 18 -4.64 7.39 18.38
CA LYS A 18 -3.47 7.45 17.49
C LYS A 18 -3.29 6.16 16.69
N ALA A 19 -3.37 5.00 17.33
CA ALA A 19 -3.29 3.71 16.65
C ALA A 19 -4.42 3.55 15.62
N PHE A 20 -5.63 4.02 15.92
CA PHE A 20 -6.79 3.93 15.03
C PHE A 20 -6.68 4.82 13.80
N GLU A 21 -6.22 6.07 14.00
CA GLU A 21 -5.94 6.96 12.88
C GLU A 21 -4.81 6.41 11.99
N ARG A 22 -3.80 5.74 12.58
CA ARG A 22 -2.75 5.08 11.80
C ARG A 22 -3.27 3.89 10.99
N GLU A 23 -4.14 3.05 11.56
CA GLU A 23 -4.80 1.96 10.81
C GLU A 23 -5.58 2.48 9.61
N LYS A 24 -6.36 3.56 9.79
CA LYS A 24 -7.09 4.19 8.68
C LYS A 24 -6.16 4.67 7.59
N LEU A 25 -5.11 5.39 7.97
CA LEU A 25 -4.12 5.92 7.03
C LEU A 25 -3.45 4.80 6.23
N ILE A 26 -3.06 3.72 6.92
CA ILE A 26 -2.49 2.53 6.30
C ILE A 26 -3.48 1.89 5.31
N ALA A 27 -4.74 1.71 5.72
CA ALA A 27 -5.77 1.11 4.87
C ALA A 27 -6.05 1.96 3.61
N GLU A 28 -6.03 3.28 3.75
CA GLU A 28 -6.16 4.22 2.63
C GLU A 28 -4.98 4.14 1.67
N LYS A 29 -3.74 4.14 2.20
CA LYS A 29 -2.53 3.98 1.39
C LYS A 29 -2.51 2.66 0.63
N LEU A 30 -2.89 1.54 1.27
CA LEU A 30 -2.99 0.23 0.61
C LEU A 30 -4.03 0.23 -0.53
N ARG A 31 -5.17 0.90 -0.33
CA ARG A 31 -6.19 1.04 -1.38
C ARG A 31 -5.67 1.85 -2.56
N SER A 32 -4.97 2.94 -2.30
CA SER A 32 -4.35 3.77 -3.34
C SER A 32 -3.29 3.00 -4.12
N ALA A 33 -2.38 2.33 -3.41
CA ALA A 33 -1.33 1.48 -4.00
C ALA A 33 -1.92 0.37 -4.88
N GLU A 34 -2.98 -0.29 -4.45
CA GLU A 34 -3.68 -1.30 -5.25
C GLU A 34 -4.31 -0.71 -6.53
N ALA A 35 -4.96 0.45 -6.42
CA ALA A 35 -5.54 1.10 -7.59
C ALA A 35 -4.47 1.42 -8.64
N PHE A 36 -3.32 1.92 -8.19
CA PHE A 36 -2.16 2.20 -9.05
C PHE A 36 -1.54 0.95 -9.66
N LEU A 37 -1.38 -0.13 -8.89
CA LEU A 37 -0.92 -1.42 -9.44
C LEU A 37 -1.87 -1.94 -10.52
N ASN A 38 -3.18 -1.84 -10.31
CA ASN A 38 -4.17 -2.28 -11.30
C ASN A 38 -4.12 -1.46 -12.59
N ILE A 39 -3.98 -0.14 -12.51
CA ILE A 39 -3.78 0.73 -13.69
C ILE A 39 -2.51 0.32 -14.44
N THR A 40 -1.43 0.10 -13.69
CA THR A 40 -0.10 -0.25 -14.24
C THR A 40 -0.13 -1.63 -14.90
N ALA A 41 -0.75 -2.62 -14.26
CA ALA A 41 -0.91 -3.97 -14.80
C ALA A 41 -1.72 -4.00 -16.10
N ASN A 42 -2.80 -3.21 -16.16
CA ASN A 42 -3.57 -3.05 -17.38
C ASN A 42 -2.78 -2.34 -18.49
N GLY A 43 -2.02 -1.30 -18.12
CA GLY A 43 -1.12 -0.61 -19.03
C GLY A 43 -0.06 -1.53 -19.64
N ARG A 44 0.53 -2.39 -18.80
CA ARG A 44 1.50 -3.41 -19.21
C ARG A 44 0.87 -4.45 -20.13
N LYS A 45 -0.31 -4.97 -19.79
CA LYS A 45 -1.01 -5.97 -20.63
C LYS A 45 -1.27 -5.45 -22.04
N ARG A 46 -1.61 -4.16 -22.18
CA ARG A 46 -1.73 -3.50 -23.49
C ARG A 46 -0.38 -3.41 -24.19
N LEU A 47 0.64 -2.93 -23.50
CA LEU A 47 2.01 -2.86 -24.03
C LEU A 47 2.52 -4.23 -24.55
N THR A 48 2.24 -5.33 -23.84
CA THR A 48 2.58 -6.68 -24.32
C THR A 48 1.90 -7.01 -25.65
N ALA A 49 0.65 -6.61 -25.84
CA ALA A 49 -0.08 -6.80 -27.09
C ALA A 49 0.51 -5.94 -28.21
N ASP A 50 0.83 -4.67 -27.91
CA ASP A 50 1.44 -3.73 -28.85
C ASP A 50 2.81 -4.27 -29.33
N ILE A 51 3.68 -4.68 -28.41
CA ILE A 51 4.99 -5.30 -28.73
C ILE A 51 4.85 -6.54 -29.60
N SER A 52 3.82 -7.37 -29.35
CA SER A 52 3.60 -8.61 -30.12
C SER A 52 3.15 -8.35 -31.56
N GLN A 53 2.61 -7.16 -31.84
CA GLN A 53 2.15 -6.75 -33.17
C GLN A 53 3.24 -6.02 -33.97
N MET A 54 4.31 -5.56 -33.30
CA MET A 54 5.43 -4.89 -33.96
C MET A 54 6.14 -5.83 -34.92
N LYS A 55 6.36 -5.35 -36.15
CA LYS A 55 7.21 -5.99 -37.16
C LYS A 55 8.30 -5.01 -37.54
N VAL A 56 9.43 -5.05 -36.84
CA VAL A 56 10.48 -4.05 -36.99
C VAL A 56 11.69 -4.63 -37.71
N ASP A 57 11.76 -4.40 -39.02
CA ASP A 57 12.95 -4.71 -39.80
C ASP A 57 14.11 -3.79 -39.34
N GLY A 58 15.16 -4.38 -38.77
CA GLY A 58 16.40 -3.67 -38.43
C GLY A 58 16.48 -3.02 -37.03
N ARG A 59 15.45 -3.15 -36.17
CA ARG A 59 15.51 -2.68 -34.75
C ARG A 59 15.13 -3.80 -33.75
N GLN A 60 15.46 -5.04 -34.10
CA GLN A 60 15.19 -6.23 -33.28
C GLN A 60 15.76 -6.09 -31.86
N ASP A 61 16.96 -5.53 -31.72
CA ASP A 61 17.61 -5.30 -30.42
C ASP A 61 16.78 -4.40 -29.48
N GLU A 62 16.11 -3.38 -30.03
CA GLU A 62 15.28 -2.46 -29.25
C GLU A 62 13.96 -3.11 -28.82
N VAL A 63 13.39 -3.96 -29.69
CA VAL A 63 12.21 -4.77 -29.36
C VAL A 63 12.55 -5.77 -28.25
N GLU A 64 13.72 -6.41 -28.31
CA GLU A 64 14.19 -7.33 -27.27
C GLU A 64 14.42 -6.62 -25.93
N GLN A 65 15.01 -5.42 -25.94
CA GLN A 65 15.15 -4.58 -24.74
C GLN A 65 13.78 -4.21 -24.15
N LEU A 66 12.82 -3.82 -25.00
CA LEU A 66 11.47 -3.48 -24.58
C LEU A 66 10.72 -4.69 -24.00
N GLN A 67 10.88 -5.88 -24.61
CA GLN A 67 10.34 -7.14 -24.07
C GLN A 67 10.93 -7.50 -22.71
N ALA A 68 12.25 -7.36 -22.55
CA ALA A 68 12.93 -7.63 -21.28
C ALA A 68 12.47 -6.69 -20.17
N ALA A 69 12.40 -5.38 -20.45
CA ALA A 69 11.89 -4.38 -19.50
C ALA A 69 10.42 -4.63 -19.12
N ASN A 70 9.60 -5.05 -20.09
CA ASN A 70 8.19 -5.36 -19.87
C ASN A 70 8.01 -6.62 -18.99
N LEU A 71 8.89 -7.62 -19.13
CA LEU A 71 8.92 -8.81 -18.28
C LEU A 71 9.39 -8.48 -16.86
N GLU A 72 10.40 -7.62 -16.71
CA GLU A 72 10.85 -7.14 -15.40
C GLU A 72 9.74 -6.38 -14.66
N ALA A 73 9.02 -5.51 -15.37
CA ALA A 73 7.85 -4.82 -14.83
C ALA A 73 6.75 -5.79 -14.36
N GLU A 74 6.53 -6.91 -15.05
CA GLU A 74 5.60 -7.96 -14.62
C GLU A 74 5.98 -8.57 -13.28
N LYS A 75 7.27 -8.88 -13.12
CA LYS A 75 7.79 -9.45 -11.89
C LYS A 75 7.58 -8.49 -10.72
N HIS A 76 7.88 -7.21 -10.90
CA HIS A 76 7.67 -6.19 -9.87
C HIS A 76 6.19 -5.99 -9.55
N LEU A 77 5.29 -5.97 -10.54
CA LEU A 77 3.85 -5.90 -10.30
C LEU A 77 3.37 -7.04 -9.40
N LYS A 78 3.81 -8.27 -9.67
CA LYS A 78 3.44 -9.43 -8.88
C LYS A 78 3.98 -9.32 -7.45
N GLU A 79 5.24 -8.95 -7.30
CA GLU A 79 5.87 -8.75 -5.98
C GLU A 79 5.11 -7.70 -5.15
N PHE A 80 4.77 -6.55 -5.74
CA PHE A 80 4.01 -5.52 -5.03
C PHE A 80 2.59 -5.96 -4.70
N GLN A 81 1.93 -6.73 -5.57
CA GLN A 81 0.61 -7.29 -5.28
C GLN A 81 0.65 -8.23 -4.05
N ASP A 82 1.65 -9.11 -4.00
CA ASP A 82 1.84 -10.04 -2.87
C ASP A 82 2.10 -9.27 -1.56
N ILE A 83 2.89 -8.19 -1.61
CA ILE A 83 3.17 -7.34 -0.45
C ILE A 83 1.90 -6.60 0.00
N ILE A 84 1.14 -5.99 -0.92
CA ILE A 84 -0.12 -5.30 -0.59
C ILE A 84 -1.10 -6.27 0.07
N GLU A 85 -1.25 -7.47 -0.46
CA GLU A 85 -2.18 -8.48 0.09
C GLU A 85 -1.77 -8.89 1.51
N LYS A 86 -0.46 -9.11 1.74
CA LYS A 86 0.08 -9.37 3.07
C LYS A 86 -0.28 -8.26 4.07
N TYR A 87 -0.12 -7.00 3.67
CA TYR A 87 -0.40 -5.86 4.56
C TYR A 87 -1.90 -5.59 4.74
N LYS A 88 -2.74 -5.87 3.74
CA LYS A 88 -4.20 -5.85 3.90
C LYS A 88 -4.67 -6.85 4.93
N PHE A 89 -4.17 -8.10 4.84
CA PHE A 89 -4.46 -9.12 5.83
C PHE A 89 -4.01 -8.68 7.22
N PHE A 90 -2.78 -8.18 7.34
CA PHE A 90 -2.23 -7.65 8.58
C PHE A 90 -3.14 -6.58 9.21
N VAL A 91 -3.49 -5.54 8.46
CA VAL A 91 -4.35 -4.44 8.93
C VAL A 91 -5.72 -4.95 9.38
N SER A 92 -6.31 -5.88 8.64
CA SER A 92 -7.59 -6.49 9.02
C SER A 92 -7.53 -7.22 10.37
N VAL A 93 -6.42 -7.88 10.69
CA VAL A 93 -6.22 -8.55 11.98
C VAL A 93 -6.11 -7.51 13.10
N PHE A 94 -5.31 -6.46 12.89
CA PHE A 94 -5.11 -5.42 13.91
C PHE A 94 -6.36 -4.60 14.18
N THR A 95 -7.16 -4.24 13.17
CA THR A 95 -8.41 -3.51 13.39
C THR A 95 -9.40 -4.30 14.26
N GLY A 96 -9.46 -5.63 14.08
CA GLY A 96 -10.27 -6.49 14.94
C GLY A 96 -9.75 -6.51 16.39
N GLU A 97 -8.44 -6.70 16.56
CA GLU A 97 -7.82 -6.78 17.88
C GLU A 97 -7.86 -5.44 18.63
N HIS A 98 -7.62 -4.34 17.92
CA HIS A 98 -7.66 -3.01 18.48
C HIS A 98 -9.07 -2.63 18.94
N SER A 99 -10.11 -2.92 18.14
CA SER A 99 -11.51 -2.73 18.54
C SER A 99 -11.86 -3.49 19.83
N ARG A 100 -11.32 -4.70 19.98
CA ARG A 100 -11.48 -5.54 21.20
C ARG A 100 -10.79 -4.89 22.40
N LEU A 101 -9.53 -4.49 22.27
CA LEU A 101 -8.74 -3.89 23.36
C LEU A 101 -9.33 -2.53 23.79
N GLN A 102 -9.77 -1.69 22.85
CA GLN A 102 -10.45 -0.42 23.12
C GLN A 102 -11.74 -0.63 23.92
N SER A 103 -12.54 -1.63 23.55
CA SER A 103 -13.78 -1.96 24.26
C SER A 103 -13.51 -2.36 25.72
N MET A 104 -12.45 -3.14 25.96
CA MET A 104 -12.05 -3.54 27.32
C MET A 104 -11.57 -2.35 28.16
N ILE A 105 -10.72 -1.48 27.59
CA ILE A 105 -10.27 -0.26 28.27
C ILE A 105 -11.45 0.64 28.61
N ASN A 106 -12.36 0.89 27.69
CA ASN A 106 -13.52 1.76 27.94
C ASN A 106 -14.41 1.22 29.06
N LEU A 107 -14.59 -0.10 29.13
CA LEU A 107 -15.35 -0.74 30.21
C LEU A 107 -14.69 -0.56 31.57
N ASP A 108 -13.38 -0.88 31.67
CA ASP A 108 -12.65 -0.76 32.95
C ASP A 108 -12.44 0.71 33.35
N LEU A 109 -12.29 1.63 32.39
CA LEU A 109 -12.26 3.07 32.63
C LEU A 109 -13.58 3.57 33.21
N TYR A 110 -14.71 3.17 32.61
CA TYR A 110 -16.02 3.49 33.15
C TYR A 110 -16.20 2.94 34.56
N ALA A 111 -15.76 1.70 34.81
CA ALA A 111 -15.82 1.10 36.14
C ALA A 111 -14.94 1.84 37.16
N LEU A 112 -13.75 2.31 36.75
CA LEU A 112 -12.84 3.07 37.60
C LEU A 112 -13.43 4.41 38.05
N LEU A 113 -14.21 5.07 37.19
CA LEU A 113 -14.92 6.32 37.48
C LEU A 113 -16.12 6.12 38.42
N ASN A 114 -16.87 5.04 38.25
CA ASN A 114 -18.11 4.79 38.98
C ASN A 114 -17.94 3.96 40.27
N HIS A 115 -16.81 3.27 40.41
CA HIS A 115 -16.50 2.39 41.54
C HIS A 115 -15.12 2.75 42.14
N PRO A 116 -14.99 3.90 42.84
CA PRO A 116 -13.73 4.36 43.38
C PRO A 116 -13.11 3.38 44.39
N GLU A 117 -13.93 2.56 45.05
CA GLU A 117 -13.49 1.49 45.96
C GLU A 117 -12.74 0.35 45.23
N LYS A 118 -12.92 0.22 43.92
CA LYS A 118 -12.27 -0.79 43.07
C LYS A 118 -11.20 -0.20 42.16
N ARG A 119 -10.79 1.05 42.40
CA ARG A 119 -9.84 1.80 41.55
C ARG A 119 -8.54 1.04 41.28
N ILE A 120 -7.97 0.37 42.29
CA ILE A 120 -6.73 -0.42 42.13
C ILE A 120 -6.97 -1.62 41.20
N LEU A 121 -8.05 -2.37 41.43
CA LEU A 121 -8.40 -3.54 40.61
C LEU A 121 -8.58 -3.18 39.14
N HIS A 122 -9.33 -2.11 38.83
CA HIS A 122 -9.56 -1.69 37.45
C HIS A 122 -8.29 -1.11 36.81
N ARG A 123 -7.46 -0.38 37.58
CA ARG A 123 -6.16 0.10 37.09
C ARG A 123 -5.22 -1.04 36.71
N ASP A 124 -5.14 -2.09 37.53
CA ASP A 124 -4.28 -3.25 37.28
C ASP A 124 -4.73 -4.08 36.06
N ARG A 125 -6.02 -4.02 35.70
CA ARG A 125 -6.55 -4.65 34.48
C ARG A 125 -6.26 -3.84 33.21
N ILE A 126 -6.28 -2.52 33.30
CA ILE A 126 -6.04 -1.64 32.15
C ILE A 126 -4.56 -1.67 31.71
N ARG A 127 -3.62 -1.76 32.67
CA ARG A 127 -2.19 -1.64 32.37
C ARG A 127 -1.66 -2.71 31.38
N PRO A 128 -1.96 -4.01 31.52
CA PRO A 128 -1.57 -5.01 30.53
C PRO A 128 -2.15 -4.74 29.13
N ILE A 129 -3.40 -4.30 29.06
CA ILE A 129 -4.07 -3.97 27.78
C ILE A 129 -3.38 -2.78 27.11
N HIS A 130 -2.95 -1.81 27.90
CA HIS A 130 -2.17 -0.68 27.41
C HIS A 130 -0.79 -1.06 26.88
N ASP A 131 -0.10 -1.98 27.57
CA ASP A 131 1.19 -2.50 27.10
C ASP A 131 1.02 -3.26 25.77
N GLU A 132 -0.04 -4.06 25.63
CA GLU A 132 -0.42 -4.73 24.37
C GLU A 132 -0.71 -3.72 23.25
N LEU A 133 -1.46 -2.65 23.52
CA LEU A 133 -1.70 -1.58 22.55
C LEU A 133 -0.43 -0.85 22.13
N SER A 134 0.54 -0.71 23.03
CA SER A 134 1.83 -0.09 22.71
C SER A 134 2.63 -0.94 21.73
N VAL A 135 2.55 -2.27 21.87
CA VAL A 135 3.14 -3.21 20.93
C VAL A 135 2.44 -3.14 19.57
N VAL A 136 1.10 -3.10 19.57
CA VAL A 136 0.29 -2.90 18.35
C VAL A 136 0.67 -1.59 17.64
N ASP A 137 0.82 -0.48 18.38
CA ASP A 137 1.18 0.83 17.83
C ASP A 137 2.53 0.78 17.09
N GLY A 138 3.53 0.10 17.67
CA GLY A 138 4.84 -0.09 17.04
C GLY A 138 4.76 -0.88 15.74
N TYR A 139 4.00 -1.98 15.74
CA TYR A 139 3.77 -2.78 14.53
C TYR A 139 3.06 -2.00 13.42
N LEU A 140 2.11 -1.12 13.78
CA LEU A 140 1.46 -0.25 12.82
C LEU A 140 2.41 0.83 12.28
N ASP A 141 3.34 1.35 13.09
CA ASP A 141 4.32 2.34 12.65
C ASP A 141 5.32 1.75 11.63
N ASP A 142 5.79 0.52 11.88
CA ASP A 142 6.63 -0.22 10.95
C ASP A 142 5.89 -0.53 9.64
N ALA A 143 4.61 -0.91 9.74
CA ALA A 143 3.76 -1.15 8.58
C ALA A 143 3.56 0.12 7.75
N ALA A 144 3.30 1.27 8.39
CA ALA A 144 3.18 2.56 7.71
C ALA A 144 4.45 2.93 6.94
N SER A 145 5.62 2.75 7.56
CA SER A 145 6.93 3.01 6.94
C SER A 145 7.16 2.11 5.73
N THR A 146 6.80 0.83 5.83
CA THR A 146 6.94 -0.11 4.70
C THR A 146 5.99 0.27 3.55
N ILE A 147 4.78 0.70 3.85
CA ILE A 147 3.80 1.12 2.85
C ILE A 147 4.26 2.39 2.13
N ASP A 148 4.90 3.33 2.82
CA ASP A 148 5.49 4.50 2.19
C ASP A 148 6.63 4.14 1.22
N MET A 149 7.42 3.12 1.54
CA MET A 149 8.42 2.60 0.60
C MET A 149 7.77 1.96 -0.63
N ILE A 150 6.70 1.19 -0.44
CA ILE A 150 5.94 0.57 -1.54
C ILE A 150 5.36 1.65 -2.47
N ASP A 151 4.78 2.71 -1.91
CA ASP A 151 4.18 3.80 -2.71
C ASP A 151 5.20 4.48 -3.63
N ASN A 152 6.42 4.72 -3.11
CA ASN A 152 7.53 5.24 -3.89
C ASN A 152 7.96 4.27 -5.01
N GLN A 153 8.00 2.97 -4.73
CA GLN A 153 8.38 1.96 -5.70
C GLN A 153 7.31 1.73 -6.79
N ILE A 154 6.03 1.80 -6.42
CA ILE A 154 4.91 1.78 -7.38
C ILE A 154 4.98 3.00 -8.30
N SER A 155 5.29 4.18 -7.76
CA SER A 155 5.47 5.40 -8.57
C SER A 155 6.62 5.27 -9.58
N ALA A 156 7.73 4.65 -9.17
CA ALA A 156 8.83 4.34 -10.08
C ALA A 156 8.42 3.34 -11.17
N LEU A 157 7.62 2.33 -10.82
CA LEU A 157 7.10 1.34 -11.77
C LEU A 157 6.11 1.94 -12.78
N ILE A 158 5.22 2.84 -12.34
CA ILE A 158 4.34 3.59 -13.23
C ILE A 158 5.18 4.36 -14.26
N SER A 159 6.21 5.06 -13.79
CA SER A 159 7.10 5.85 -14.64
C SER A 159 7.88 4.97 -15.63
N LEU A 160 8.29 3.78 -15.21
CA LEU A 160 8.91 2.80 -16.10
C LEU A 160 7.94 2.35 -17.20
N VAL A 161 6.71 1.97 -16.85
CA VAL A 161 5.70 1.53 -17.82
C VAL A 161 5.31 2.65 -18.78
N ALA A 162 5.25 3.90 -18.32
CA ALA A 162 5.01 5.05 -19.19
C ALA A 162 6.12 5.22 -20.24
N ARG A 163 7.39 5.18 -19.83
CA ARG A 163 8.55 5.26 -20.76
C ARG A 163 8.58 4.11 -21.75
N MET A 164 8.25 2.89 -21.31
CA MET A 164 8.16 1.74 -22.22
C MET A 164 7.07 1.92 -23.27
N LYS A 165 5.93 2.55 -22.92
CA LYS A 165 4.89 2.88 -23.91
C LYS A 165 5.35 3.93 -24.90
N GLU A 166 6.05 4.97 -24.45
CA GLU A 166 6.61 5.99 -25.34
C GLU A 166 7.59 5.36 -26.35
N MET A 167 8.51 4.52 -25.87
CA MET A 167 9.44 3.77 -26.74
C MET A 167 8.70 2.84 -27.72
N ALA A 168 7.63 2.19 -27.26
CA ALA A 168 6.79 1.37 -28.12
C ALA A 168 6.15 2.18 -29.25
N TYR A 169 5.60 3.35 -28.95
CA TYR A 169 5.01 4.25 -29.94
C TYR A 169 6.06 4.81 -30.91
N GLU A 170 7.27 5.13 -30.44
CA GLU A 170 8.37 5.59 -31.29
C GLU A 170 8.84 4.52 -32.27
N LEU A 171 8.89 3.25 -31.83
CA LEU A 171 9.21 2.11 -32.68
C LEU A 171 8.16 1.89 -33.77
N ASP A 172 6.88 2.01 -33.41
CA ASP A 172 5.74 1.83 -34.32
C ASP A 172 5.61 2.99 -35.33
N GLY A 173 5.71 4.24 -34.87
CA GLY A 173 5.66 5.42 -35.75
C GLY A 173 6.83 5.52 -36.74
N TYR A 174 8.00 5.00 -36.39
CA TYR A 174 9.12 4.88 -37.32
C TYR A 174 8.80 3.96 -38.50
N GLN A 175 7.99 2.90 -38.28
CA GLN A 175 7.53 2.01 -39.33
C GLN A 175 6.59 2.73 -40.31
N GLU A 176 5.68 3.58 -39.84
CA GLU A 176 4.81 4.37 -40.73
C GLU A 176 5.62 5.30 -41.65
N CYS A 177 6.70 5.90 -41.13
CA CYS A 177 7.58 6.77 -41.92
C CYS A 177 8.45 6.01 -42.94
N HIS A 178 8.83 4.76 -42.68
CA HIS A 178 9.70 3.96 -43.55
C HIS A 178 8.97 2.88 -44.37
N GLY A 179 7.70 2.59 -44.09
CA GLY A 179 6.87 1.62 -44.78
C GLY A 179 6.17 2.14 -46.05
N SER A 180 6.40 3.39 -46.45
CA SER A 180 5.82 4.00 -47.67
C SER A 180 6.75 3.97 -48.89
N SER A 181 7.69 3.01 -48.98
CA SER A 181 8.61 2.91 -50.12
C SER A 181 8.56 1.57 -50.86
N ALA A 182 7.36 1.03 -51.08
CA ALA A 182 7.16 -0.13 -51.96
C ALA A 182 5.77 -0.13 -52.61
N ASP A 183 5.44 0.88 -53.42
CA ASP A 183 4.50 0.72 -54.55
C ASP A 183 4.54 1.91 -55.53
N GLU A 184 5.68 2.11 -56.20
CA GLU A 184 5.64 2.54 -57.60
C GLU A 184 6.23 1.39 -58.41
N GLY A 185 5.35 0.55 -58.96
CA GLY A 185 5.69 -0.32 -60.08
C GLY A 185 4.48 -0.45 -61.01
N PRO A 186 4.67 -0.91 -62.24
CA PRO A 186 5.90 -0.95 -63.04
C PRO A 186 6.26 0.39 -63.73
#